data_AF-A0A844SP03-F1
#
_entry.id   AF-A0A844SP03-F1
#
_cell.length_a   1.000
_cell.length_b   1.000
_cell.length_c   1.000
_cell.angle_alpha   90.00
_cell.angle_beta   90.00
_cell.angle_gamma   90.00
#
_symmetry.space_group_name_H-M   'P 1'
#
loop_
_entity.id
_entity.type
_entity.pdbx_description
1 polymer ?
#
loop_
_entity_poly.entity_id
_entity_poly.type
_entity_poly.pdbx_seq_one_letter_code
_entity_poly.pdbx_strand_id
1 'polypeptide(L)'
;MEMMNWLPEHSAALQDLRARGLSYSEIADTINATFNTAYTRNAALSRAQRMGLVGLERLEPSLPGHLDPPKPSLPELPRIGRLREGRAELTPDLLRGPKIFTETVEMPQLRCAAVVPRHLSLLDLKPGDCRYPYGGDSDGETMTFCGHPCRSGSSYCTPHFHLSRDPEATARPVLSAAWLQAIGAG
;
A
#
# COMPACT_ATOMS: atom_id res chain seq x y z
N MET A 1 -6.34 -21.11 -1.17
CA MET A 1 -5.37 -20.09 -1.61
C MET A 1 -4.59 -19.63 -0.41
N GLU A 2 -3.47 -20.28 -0.13
CA GLU A 2 -2.57 -19.92 0.97
C GLU A 2 -1.69 -18.77 0.52
N MET A 3 -2.05 -17.57 0.93
CA MET A 3 -1.44 -16.33 0.49
C MET A 3 -0.13 -16.13 1.26
N MET A 4 1.00 -16.63 0.73
CA MET A 4 2.38 -16.35 1.20
C MET A 4 2.45 -16.16 2.71
N ASN A 5 1.90 -17.15 3.41
CA ASN A 5 1.49 -17.02 4.79
C ASN A 5 2.75 -17.15 5.63
N TRP A 6 3.03 -16.16 6.47
CA TRP A 6 4.07 -16.29 7.49
C TRP A 6 3.83 -17.60 8.24
N LEU A 7 4.64 -18.63 7.96
CA LEU A 7 4.47 -19.92 8.61
C LEU A 7 4.59 -19.72 10.13
N PRO A 8 3.87 -20.52 10.92
CA PRO A 8 3.94 -20.43 12.38
C PRO A 8 5.38 -20.62 12.86
N GLU A 9 6.16 -21.48 12.20
CA GLU A 9 7.58 -21.71 12.46
C GLU A 9 8.43 -20.45 12.28
N HIS A 10 8.26 -19.75 11.16
CA HIS A 10 8.99 -18.50 10.91
C HIS A 10 8.57 -17.44 11.95
N SER A 11 7.28 -17.38 12.26
CA SER A 11 6.73 -16.41 13.23
C SER A 11 7.30 -16.63 14.64
N ALA A 12 7.50 -17.89 15.04
CA ALA A 12 8.15 -18.26 16.29
C ALA A 12 9.64 -17.89 16.28
N ALA A 13 10.35 -18.13 15.17
CA ALA A 13 11.75 -17.71 15.02
C ALA A 13 11.90 -16.18 15.10
N LEU A 14 10.98 -15.43 14.51
CA LEU A 14 10.95 -13.96 14.61
C LEU A 14 10.78 -13.49 16.06
N GLN A 15 9.95 -14.18 16.85
CA GLN A 15 9.76 -13.88 18.28
C GLN A 15 11.04 -14.14 19.08
N ASP A 16 11.69 -15.29 18.89
CA ASP A 16 12.95 -15.64 19.56
C ASP A 16 14.06 -14.63 19.24
N LEU A 17 14.24 -14.32 17.95
CA LEU A 17 15.27 -13.38 17.51
C LEU A 17 15.01 -11.96 17.98
N ARG A 18 13.74 -11.55 18.12
CA ARG A 18 13.38 -10.27 18.73
C ARG A 18 13.63 -10.26 20.23
N ALA A 19 13.35 -11.35 20.94
CA ALA A 19 13.66 -11.49 22.37
C ALA A 19 15.18 -11.44 22.63
N ARG A 20 15.98 -11.91 21.68
CA ARG A 20 17.45 -11.80 21.66
C ARG A 20 17.96 -10.39 21.31
N GLY A 21 17.07 -9.44 21.00
CA GLY A 21 17.42 -8.05 20.76
C GLY A 21 17.92 -7.71 19.36
N LEU A 22 17.77 -8.62 18.38
CA LEU A 22 18.20 -8.34 17.00
C LEU A 22 17.32 -7.27 16.34
N SER A 23 17.89 -6.55 15.38
CA SER A 23 17.15 -5.60 14.54
C SER A 23 16.32 -6.34 13.49
N TYR A 24 15.27 -5.70 12.97
CA TYR A 24 14.40 -6.31 11.95
C TYR A 24 15.10 -6.67 10.63
N SER A 25 16.22 -6.02 10.30
CA SER A 25 17.04 -6.42 9.14
C SER A 25 17.74 -7.75 9.42
N GLU A 26 18.43 -7.86 10.54
CA GLU A 26 19.14 -9.08 10.93
C GLU A 26 18.18 -10.25 11.15
N ILE A 27 16.98 -9.97 11.70
CA ILE A 27 15.90 -10.96 11.84
C ILE A 27 15.45 -11.47 10.46
N ALA A 28 15.29 -10.59 9.48
CA ALA A 28 14.91 -11.01 8.14
C ALA A 28 16.01 -11.87 7.49
N ASP A 29 17.28 -11.45 7.60
CA ASP A 29 18.43 -12.17 7.03
C ASP A 29 18.62 -13.55 7.67
N THR A 30 18.47 -13.66 8.99
CA THR A 30 18.58 -14.93 9.72
C THR A 30 17.44 -15.89 9.39
N ILE A 31 16.20 -15.40 9.29
CA ILE A 31 15.05 -16.23 8.89
C ILE A 31 15.21 -16.68 7.44
N ASN A 32 15.65 -15.80 6.56
CA ASN A 32 15.93 -16.13 5.16
C ASN A 32 17.01 -17.19 5.02
N ALA A 33 18.10 -17.08 5.78
CA ALA A 33 19.17 -18.07 5.79
C ALA A 33 18.72 -19.43 6.36
N THR A 34 17.84 -19.42 7.36
CA THR A 34 17.40 -20.65 8.07
C THR A 34 16.33 -21.40 7.28
N PHE A 35 15.34 -20.69 6.75
CA PHE A 35 14.15 -21.29 6.12
C PHE A 35 14.15 -21.18 4.59
N ASN A 36 15.26 -20.70 3.99
CA ASN A 36 15.39 -20.44 2.56
C ASN A 36 14.25 -19.57 2.02
N THR A 37 13.91 -18.50 2.76
CA THR A 37 12.89 -17.52 2.41
C THR A 37 13.49 -16.21 1.88
N ALA A 38 12.65 -15.33 1.32
CA ALA A 38 13.06 -14.02 0.83
C ALA A 38 12.23 -12.88 1.47
N TYR A 39 12.18 -12.84 2.80
CA TYR A 39 11.54 -11.76 3.55
C TYR A 39 12.41 -10.50 3.57
N THR A 40 11.77 -9.34 3.38
CA THR A 40 12.43 -8.04 3.54
C THR A 40 12.37 -7.58 5.00
N ARG A 41 13.22 -6.61 5.39
CA ARG A 41 13.15 -5.93 6.69
C ARG A 41 11.72 -5.50 7.06
N ASN A 42 11.00 -4.92 6.09
CA ASN A 42 9.63 -4.44 6.29
C ASN A 42 8.63 -5.58 6.49
N ALA A 43 8.85 -6.74 5.86
CA ALA A 43 8.04 -7.92 6.08
C ALA A 43 8.18 -8.44 7.52
N ALA A 44 9.40 -8.47 8.06
CA ALA A 44 9.67 -8.83 9.45
C ALA A 44 9.07 -7.81 10.44
N LEU A 45 9.26 -6.51 10.21
CA LEU A 45 8.67 -5.44 11.03
C LEU A 45 7.14 -5.52 11.05
N SER A 46 6.51 -5.60 9.87
CA SER A 46 5.05 -5.64 9.75
C SER A 46 4.48 -6.89 10.41
N ARG A 47 5.20 -8.03 10.33
CA ARG A 47 4.79 -9.25 11.04
C ARG A 47 4.91 -9.09 12.55
N ALA A 48 6.01 -8.52 13.04
CA ALA A 48 6.22 -8.25 14.47
C ALA A 48 5.14 -7.33 15.06
N GLN A 49 4.73 -6.30 14.32
CA GLN A 49 3.63 -5.41 14.70
C GLN A 49 2.29 -6.15 14.82
N ARG A 50 1.96 -7.00 13.82
CA ARG A 50 0.75 -7.84 13.88
C ARG A 50 0.77 -8.86 15.03
N MET A 51 1.95 -9.24 15.50
CA MET A 51 2.15 -10.14 16.65
C MET A 51 2.25 -9.39 17.99
N GLY A 52 2.14 -8.06 18.01
CA GLY A 52 2.21 -7.27 19.24
C GLY A 52 3.60 -7.18 19.87
N LEU A 53 4.67 -7.51 19.14
CA LEU A 53 6.05 -7.48 19.67
C LEU A 53 6.66 -6.07 19.76
N VAL A 54 5.99 -5.07 19.19
CA VAL A 54 6.38 -3.66 19.24
C VAL A 54 5.58 -2.98 20.35
N GLY A 55 5.88 -3.34 21.60
CA GLY A 55 5.14 -2.85 22.78
C GLY A 55 5.99 -2.60 24.03
N LEU A 56 7.28 -2.95 24.03
CA LEU A 56 8.17 -2.74 25.18
C LEU A 56 9.18 -1.60 24.99
N GLU A 57 9.14 -0.90 23.86
CA GLU A 57 10.13 0.13 23.49
C GLU A 57 9.52 1.50 23.13
N ARG A 58 8.24 1.71 23.43
CA ARG A 58 7.67 3.06 23.44
C ARG A 58 7.42 3.47 24.89
N LEU A 59 8.52 3.73 25.60
CA LEU A 59 8.44 4.63 26.73
C LEU A 59 8.05 5.99 26.15
N GLU A 60 6.82 6.39 26.43
CA GLU A 60 6.24 7.72 26.30
C GLU A 60 7.29 8.85 26.39
N PRO A 61 7.42 9.73 25.39
CA PRO A 61 7.79 11.10 25.63
C PRO A 61 6.52 11.83 26.10
N SER A 62 6.35 11.85 27.41
CA SER A 62 5.45 12.79 28.10
C SER A 62 5.70 14.22 27.61
N LEU A 63 4.71 14.82 26.95
CA LEU A 63 4.64 16.26 26.70
C LEU A 63 4.56 17.01 28.04
N PRO A 64 5.26 18.14 28.17
CA PRO A 64 4.54 19.40 28.37
C PRO A 64 5.07 20.52 27.45
N GLY A 65 4.14 21.32 26.92
CA GLY A 65 4.40 22.30 25.87
C GLY A 65 5.11 23.58 26.32
N HIS A 66 5.61 24.33 25.31
CA HIS A 66 5.83 25.77 25.38
C HIS A 66 6.16 26.33 23.97
N LEU A 67 5.26 27.18 23.47
CA LEU A 67 5.44 28.35 22.58
C LEU A 67 6.45 28.29 21.40
N ASP A 68 5.93 28.51 20.18
CA ASP A 68 6.68 29.04 19.02
C ASP A 68 7.39 30.37 19.36
N PRO A 69 8.54 30.72 18.73
CA PRO A 69 8.50 31.53 17.49
C PRO A 69 9.74 31.28 16.54
N PRO A 70 10.05 32.14 15.53
CA PRO A 70 9.85 31.92 14.10
C PRO A 70 11.14 31.62 13.28
N LYS A 71 10.92 31.26 12.00
CA LYS A 71 11.89 30.98 10.93
C LYS A 71 12.93 32.09 10.66
N PRO A 72 14.14 31.73 10.20
CA PRO A 72 14.79 32.47 9.11
C PRO A 72 15.20 31.60 7.90
N SER A 73 15.37 32.29 6.79
CA SER A 73 15.55 31.88 5.39
C SER A 73 16.96 31.41 4.99
N LEU A 74 17.03 30.38 4.11
CA LEU A 74 17.93 30.08 2.96
C LEU A 74 19.44 30.48 2.99
N PRO A 75 20.38 29.68 2.41
CA PRO A 75 20.49 29.48 0.95
C PRO A 75 20.94 28.10 0.43
N GLU A 76 20.69 27.92 -0.87
CA GLU A 76 20.99 26.80 -1.77
C GLU A 76 22.48 26.72 -2.19
N LEU A 77 22.87 25.57 -2.78
CA LEU A 77 24.00 25.27 -3.71
C LEU A 77 24.88 24.07 -3.26
N PRO A 78 25.71 23.46 -4.15
CA PRO A 78 25.34 22.26 -4.93
C PRO A 78 26.32 21.09 -4.68
N ARG A 79 25.95 19.84 -4.99
CA ARG A 79 26.90 18.71 -4.95
C ARG A 79 27.15 18.14 -6.34
N ILE A 80 28.26 18.58 -6.94
CA ILE A 80 28.89 17.95 -8.10
C ILE A 80 30.02 17.05 -7.61
N GLY A 81 29.94 15.77 -7.98
CA GLY A 81 31.05 14.97 -8.53
C GLY A 81 32.13 14.42 -7.58
N ARG A 82 32.18 13.08 -7.46
CA ARG A 82 33.42 12.35 -7.77
C ARG A 82 33.14 11.03 -8.51
N LEU A 83 33.68 11.01 -9.71
CA LEU A 83 33.90 9.94 -10.67
C LEU A 83 34.86 8.89 -10.09
N ARG A 84 34.56 7.60 -10.25
CA ARG A 84 35.57 6.53 -10.18
C ARG A 84 35.56 5.79 -11.52
N GLU A 85 36.59 6.08 -12.30
CA GLU A 85 36.94 5.41 -13.54
C GLU A 85 37.51 4.03 -13.28
N GLY A 86 37.07 3.07 -14.08
CA GLY A 86 37.59 1.70 -14.15
C GLY A 86 37.05 1.06 -15.43
N ARG A 87 37.65 1.42 -16.57
CA ARG A 87 37.41 0.82 -17.88
C ARG A 87 37.97 -0.61 -17.90
N ALA A 88 37.11 -1.57 -18.24
CA ALA A 88 37.51 -2.83 -18.86
C ALA A 88 36.51 -3.10 -19.99
N GLU A 89 37.00 -2.87 -21.22
CA GLU A 89 36.82 -3.66 -22.44
C GLU A 89 35.40 -4.15 -22.82
N LEU A 90 34.99 -3.72 -24.01
CA LEU A 90 33.71 -3.92 -24.69
C LEU A 90 33.34 -5.40 -24.91
N THR A 91 32.15 -5.80 -24.47
CA THR A 91 31.40 -6.94 -25.04
C THR A 91 30.03 -6.46 -25.52
N PRO A 92 29.71 -6.54 -26.82
CA PRO A 92 28.45 -6.04 -27.36
C PRO A 92 27.39 -7.15 -27.32
N ASP A 93 26.73 -7.35 -26.18
CA ASP A 93 25.43 -8.03 -26.17
C ASP A 93 24.75 -7.84 -24.82
N LEU A 94 23.88 -6.83 -24.66
CA LEU A 94 22.77 -6.79 -23.67
C LEU A 94 21.86 -5.57 -23.92
N LEU A 95 21.60 -5.19 -25.18
CA LEU A 95 20.43 -4.35 -25.51
C LEU A 95 19.17 -5.22 -25.55
N ARG A 96 18.90 -5.97 -24.48
CA ARG A 96 17.54 -6.41 -24.19
C ARG A 96 16.95 -5.40 -23.23
N GLY A 97 16.62 -4.23 -23.77
CA GLY A 97 15.72 -3.31 -23.09
C GLY A 97 14.44 -4.08 -22.71
N PRO A 98 13.78 -3.71 -21.59
CA PRO A 98 12.52 -4.34 -21.21
C PRO A 98 11.58 -4.32 -22.42
N LYS A 99 11.07 -5.49 -22.80
CA LYS A 99 10.07 -5.60 -23.87
C LYS A 99 8.87 -4.75 -23.43
N ILE A 100 8.75 -3.55 -23.98
CA ILE A 100 7.57 -2.71 -23.76
C ILE A 100 6.42 -3.46 -24.44
N PHE A 101 5.61 -4.14 -23.62
CA PHE A 101 4.37 -4.74 -24.08
C PHE A 101 3.36 -3.61 -24.24
N THR A 102 3.24 -3.08 -25.46
CA THR A 102 2.15 -2.19 -25.84
C THR A 102 0.92 -3.04 -26.13
N GLU A 103 0.30 -3.60 -25.10
CA GLU A 103 -1.02 -4.23 -25.20
C GLU A 103 -2.06 -3.11 -25.15
N THR A 104 -2.88 -2.96 -26.19
CA THR A 104 -4.06 -2.09 -26.16
C THR A 104 -5.06 -2.71 -25.20
N VAL A 105 -4.98 -2.34 -23.92
CA VAL A 105 -5.97 -2.71 -22.93
C VAL A 105 -7.24 -1.94 -23.27
N GLU A 106 -8.28 -2.64 -23.73
CA GLU A 106 -9.62 -2.07 -23.82
C GLU A 106 -10.02 -1.58 -22.43
N MET A 107 -10.19 -0.26 -22.28
CA MET A 107 -10.55 0.33 -21.00
C MET A 107 -11.89 -0.27 -20.56
N PRO A 108 -11.97 -0.91 -19.38
CA PRO A 108 -13.21 -1.51 -18.93
C PRO A 108 -14.28 -0.43 -18.86
N GLN A 109 -15.49 -0.76 -19.34
CA GLN A 109 -16.63 0.15 -19.23
C GLN A 109 -16.89 0.41 -17.75
N LEU A 110 -16.65 1.64 -17.32
CA LEU A 110 -16.91 2.06 -15.94
C LEU A 110 -18.42 2.04 -15.69
N ARG A 111 -18.81 1.41 -14.59
CA ARG A 111 -20.20 1.42 -14.13
C ARG A 111 -20.42 2.67 -13.30
N CYS A 112 -21.39 3.48 -13.70
CA CYS A 112 -21.82 4.65 -12.93
C CYS A 112 -23.20 4.38 -12.32
N ALA A 113 -23.41 4.77 -11.06
CA ALA A 113 -24.76 4.81 -10.51
C ALA A 113 -25.52 5.99 -11.15
N ALA A 114 -26.73 5.74 -11.65
CA ALA A 114 -27.63 6.77 -12.16
C ALA A 114 -28.28 7.58 -11.02
N VAL A 115 -27.47 8.11 -10.10
CA VAL A 115 -27.91 8.95 -8.98
C VAL A 115 -27.04 10.19 -8.93
N VAL A 116 -27.68 11.35 -8.85
CA VAL A 116 -26.98 12.62 -8.61
C VAL A 116 -26.77 12.73 -7.09
N PRO A 117 -25.54 12.71 -6.57
CA PRO A 117 -25.30 12.77 -5.13
C PRO A 117 -25.56 14.16 -4.56
N ARG A 118 -25.86 14.21 -3.26
CA ARG A 118 -26.02 15.45 -2.49
C ARG A 118 -24.70 16.07 -2.03
N HIS A 119 -23.58 15.38 -2.25
CA HIS A 119 -22.23 15.81 -1.88
C HIS A 119 -22.12 16.30 -0.42
N LEU A 120 -22.59 15.48 0.52
CA LEU A 120 -22.48 15.80 1.94
C LEU A 120 -21.05 15.55 2.43
N SER A 121 -20.55 16.37 3.36
CA SER A 121 -19.30 16.07 4.05
C SER A 121 -19.47 14.91 5.03
N LEU A 122 -18.37 14.36 5.55
CA LEU A 122 -18.43 13.32 6.59
C LEU A 122 -19.19 13.80 7.84
N LEU A 123 -19.09 15.08 8.16
CA LEU A 123 -19.69 15.68 9.35
C LEU A 123 -21.20 15.92 9.19
N ASP A 124 -21.66 16.11 7.95
CA ASP A 124 -23.06 16.41 7.63
C ASP A 124 -23.92 15.15 7.42
N LEU A 125 -23.29 13.97 7.33
CA LEU A 125 -23.97 12.69 7.13
C LEU A 125 -24.80 12.30 8.36
N LYS A 126 -26.10 12.07 8.16
CA LYS A 126 -27.00 11.60 9.22
C LYS A 126 -27.03 10.06 9.27
N PRO A 127 -27.43 9.48 10.42
CA PRO A 127 -27.77 8.06 10.48
C PRO A 127 -28.89 7.75 9.47
N GLY A 128 -28.60 6.88 8.51
CA GLY A 128 -29.53 6.54 7.43
C GLY A 128 -29.25 7.22 6.09
N ASP A 129 -28.22 8.06 5.99
CA ASP A 129 -27.76 8.62 4.71
C ASP A 129 -26.75 7.71 4.01
N CYS A 130 -26.83 7.66 2.68
CA CYS A 130 -25.98 6.86 1.82
C CYS A 130 -24.52 7.34 1.90
N ARG A 131 -23.65 6.42 2.31
CA ARG A 131 -22.22 6.65 2.56
C ARG A 131 -21.34 6.35 1.37
N TYR A 132 -21.88 6.38 0.15
CA TYR A 132 -21.07 6.16 -1.04
C TYR A 132 -20.17 7.38 -1.28
N PRO A 133 -18.83 7.21 -1.34
CA PRO A 133 -17.88 8.32 -1.44
C PRO A 133 -17.76 8.85 -2.87
N TYR A 134 -17.42 10.13 -2.99
CA TYR A 134 -17.14 10.84 -4.23
C TYR A 134 -15.91 11.73 -4.05
N GLY A 135 -15.03 11.74 -5.05
CA GLY A 135 -13.78 12.50 -5.05
C GLY A 135 -12.78 12.00 -3.99
N GLY A 136 -11.73 12.80 -3.76
CA GLY A 136 -10.66 12.45 -2.83
C GLY A 136 -9.60 11.53 -3.44
N ASP A 137 -9.59 11.41 -4.77
CA ASP A 137 -8.58 10.65 -5.51
C ASP A 137 -7.27 11.44 -5.67
N SER A 138 -7.30 12.76 -5.44
CA SER A 138 -6.15 13.67 -5.52
C SER A 138 -5.87 14.37 -4.18
N ASP A 139 -4.60 14.68 -3.93
CA ASP A 139 -4.19 15.47 -2.76
C ASP A 139 -4.87 16.85 -2.75
N GLY A 140 -5.62 17.12 -1.69
CA GLY A 140 -6.33 18.39 -1.49
C GLY A 140 -7.81 18.40 -1.92
N GLU A 141 -8.32 17.32 -2.52
CA GLU A 141 -9.74 17.20 -2.82
C GLU A 141 -10.54 16.77 -1.57
N THR A 142 -11.60 17.51 -1.26
CA THR A 142 -12.50 17.16 -0.16
C THR A 142 -13.37 15.98 -0.55
N MET A 143 -13.26 14.86 0.18
CA MET A 143 -14.15 13.72 0.00
C MET A 143 -15.58 14.09 0.41
N THR A 144 -16.54 13.75 -0.46
CA THR A 144 -17.97 13.97 -0.22
C THR A 144 -18.75 12.66 -0.35
N PHE A 145 -20.00 12.64 0.09
CA PHE A 145 -20.83 11.44 0.15
C PHE A 145 -22.20 11.65 -0.50
N CYS A 146 -22.80 10.56 -0.97
CA CYS A 146 -24.08 10.57 -1.69
C CYS A 146 -25.23 11.23 -0.92
N GLY A 147 -25.41 10.92 0.37
CA GLY A 147 -26.42 11.56 1.22
C GLY A 147 -27.89 11.21 0.95
N HIS A 148 -28.19 10.28 0.03
CA HIS A 148 -29.56 9.79 -0.21
C HIS A 148 -30.01 8.81 0.86
N PRO A 149 -31.32 8.65 1.15
CA PRO A 149 -31.80 7.66 2.11
C PRO A 149 -31.28 6.25 1.80
N CYS A 150 -30.72 5.60 2.81
CA CYS A 150 -30.26 4.23 2.74
C CYS A 150 -31.41 3.26 2.49
N ARG A 151 -31.12 2.19 1.75
CA ARG A 151 -31.98 1.02 1.68
C ARG A 151 -31.90 0.25 3.01
N SER A 152 -33.00 -0.36 3.44
CA SER A 152 -33.05 -1.19 4.64
C SER A 152 -31.95 -2.26 4.63
N GLY A 153 -31.18 -2.35 5.71
CA GLY A 153 -30.07 -3.29 5.84
C GLY A 153 -28.81 -2.91 5.03
N SER A 154 -28.70 -1.67 4.55
CA SER A 154 -27.53 -1.18 3.82
C SER A 154 -27.05 0.20 4.32
N SER A 155 -25.77 0.50 4.09
CA SER A 155 -25.20 1.84 4.21
C SER A 155 -25.33 2.67 2.93
N TYR A 156 -26.02 2.15 1.90
CA TYR A 156 -26.15 2.77 0.60
C TYR A 156 -27.61 2.90 0.16
N CYS A 157 -27.89 3.92 -0.66
CA CYS A 157 -29.16 4.01 -1.39
C CYS A 157 -29.23 2.89 -2.45
N THR A 158 -30.42 2.61 -2.99
CA THR A 158 -30.62 1.51 -3.95
C THR A 158 -29.63 1.54 -5.13
N PRO A 159 -29.40 2.67 -5.83
CA PRO A 159 -28.43 2.73 -6.92
C PRO A 159 -27.00 2.34 -6.50
N HIS A 160 -26.52 2.90 -5.39
CA HIS A 160 -25.17 2.61 -4.89
C HIS A 160 -25.04 1.22 -4.29
N PHE A 161 -26.12 0.68 -3.73
CA PHE A 161 -26.15 -0.70 -3.28
C PHE A 161 -25.87 -1.64 -4.46
N HIS A 162 -26.59 -1.48 -5.58
CA HIS A 162 -26.37 -2.29 -6.78
C HIS A 162 -24.98 -2.08 -7.37
N LEU A 163 -24.49 -0.83 -7.41
CA LEU A 163 -23.13 -0.55 -7.88
C LEU A 163 -22.07 -1.27 -7.04
N SER A 164 -22.22 -1.26 -5.71
CA SER A 164 -21.24 -1.84 -4.77
C SER A 164 -21.29 -3.36 -4.61
N ARG A 165 -22.45 -3.99 -4.88
CA ARG A 165 -22.69 -5.41 -4.57
C ARG A 165 -22.83 -6.31 -5.78
N ASP A 166 -22.83 -5.78 -6.99
CA ASP A 166 -23.08 -6.61 -8.16
C ASP A 166 -21.96 -7.65 -8.37
N PRO A 167 -22.28 -8.96 -8.34
CA PRO A 167 -21.30 -10.04 -8.48
C PRO A 167 -20.74 -10.20 -9.90
N GLU A 168 -21.36 -9.59 -10.91
CA GLU A 168 -20.83 -9.54 -12.29
C GLU A 168 -19.62 -8.62 -12.44
N ALA A 169 -19.32 -7.79 -11.43
CA ALA A 169 -18.10 -6.99 -11.36
C ALA A 169 -16.90 -7.83 -10.90
N THR A 170 -16.68 -9.00 -11.50
CA THR A 170 -15.30 -9.49 -11.61
C THR A 170 -14.55 -8.54 -12.52
N ALA A 171 -13.95 -7.50 -11.94
CA ALA A 171 -12.90 -6.76 -12.60
C ALA A 171 -11.86 -7.81 -13.01
N ARG A 172 -11.77 -8.08 -14.31
CA ARG A 172 -10.65 -8.86 -14.83
C ARG A 172 -9.39 -8.17 -14.32
N PRO A 173 -8.46 -8.88 -13.68
CA PRO A 173 -7.21 -8.29 -13.25
C PRO A 173 -6.62 -7.51 -14.42
N VAL A 174 -6.23 -6.26 -14.17
CA VAL A 174 -5.54 -5.41 -15.16
C VAL A 174 -4.27 -6.11 -15.66
N LEU A 175 -3.73 -7.03 -14.86
CA LEU A 175 -2.67 -7.93 -15.27
C LEU A 175 -3.25 -9.04 -16.16
N SER A 176 -2.87 -9.01 -17.44
CA SER A 176 -3.17 -10.10 -18.36
C SER A 176 -2.56 -11.41 -17.83
N ALA A 177 -3.16 -12.54 -18.18
CA ALA A 177 -2.63 -13.86 -17.80
C ALA A 177 -1.16 -14.02 -18.25
N ALA A 178 -0.79 -13.38 -19.37
CA ALA A 178 0.58 -13.31 -19.87
C ALA A 178 1.54 -12.59 -18.91
N TRP A 179 1.11 -11.50 -18.28
CA TRP A 179 1.88 -10.82 -17.25
C TRP A 179 2.12 -11.72 -16.05
N LEU A 180 1.08 -12.35 -15.51
CA LEU A 180 1.20 -13.28 -14.37
C LEU A 180 2.12 -14.48 -14.67
N GLN A 181 2.11 -14.96 -15.91
CA GLN A 181 2.95 -16.08 -16.35
C GLN A 181 4.42 -15.69 -16.53
N ALA A 182 4.70 -14.43 -16.89
CA ALA A 182 6.07 -13.92 -17.03
C ALA A 182 6.77 -13.71 -15.67
N ILE A 183 6.03 -13.39 -14.60
CA ILE A 183 6.56 -13.26 -13.24
C ILE A 183 6.61 -14.59 -12.47
N GLY A 184 5.81 -15.59 -12.87
CA GLY A 184 5.82 -16.93 -12.27
C GLY A 184 6.84 -17.90 -12.85
N ALA A 185 7.50 -17.53 -13.96
CA ALA A 185 8.60 -18.28 -14.54
C ALA A 185 9.93 -17.72 -14.01
N GLY A 186 10.23 -18.02 -12.75
CA GLY A 186 11.49 -17.72 -12.08
C GLY A 186 11.90 -18.88 -11.19
#